data_AF-A0AAD1L1N1-F1
#
_entry.id   AF-A0AAD1L1N1-F1
#
_cell.length_a   1.000
_cell.length_b   1.000
_cell.length_c   1.000
_cell.angle_alpha   90.00
_cell.angle_beta   90.00
_cell.angle_gamma   90.00
#
_symmetry.space_group_name_H-M   'P 1'
#
loop_
_entity.id
_entity.type
_entity.pdbx_description
1 polymer ?
#
loop_
_entity_poly.entity_id
_entity_poly.type
_entity_poly.pdbx_seq_one_letter_code
_entity_poly.pdbx_strand_id
1 'polypeptide(L)'
;MKFKYLALSLLVSLPALAESSLIACSPKDKSGDDSASIWPSPYLSQNKLCFNISANSGSTCVANGKSTSWFTEAVIVDIDGEPQGRDDTWFRVVHPIITDEKIEYVIEGSRDKKNWGGVSHVSINRLTGEAVDWFIADQGGTSYQCHLEKRKI
;
A
#
# COMPACT_ATOMS: atom_id res chain seq x y z
N MET A 1 -51.49 39.38 -15.07
CA MET A 1 -50.26 38.90 -15.75
C MET A 1 -49.55 37.90 -14.84
N LYS A 2 -49.01 36.83 -15.43
CA LYS A 2 -48.61 35.58 -14.78
C LYS A 2 -47.25 35.72 -14.08
N PHE A 3 -47.16 35.40 -12.79
CA PHE A 3 -45.90 35.21 -12.09
C PHE A 3 -45.38 33.78 -12.34
N LYS A 4 -44.26 33.67 -13.05
CA LYS A 4 -43.53 32.41 -13.25
C LYS A 4 -42.54 32.23 -12.09
N TYR A 5 -42.74 31.18 -11.30
CA TYR A 5 -41.78 30.75 -10.29
C TYR A 5 -40.74 29.86 -10.98
N LEU A 6 -39.47 30.29 -11.01
CA LEU A 6 -38.34 29.42 -11.33
C LEU A 6 -38.04 28.58 -10.09
N ALA A 7 -38.32 27.28 -10.16
CA ALA A 7 -37.81 26.31 -9.20
C ALA A 7 -36.36 25.96 -9.58
N LEU A 8 -35.41 26.36 -8.72
CA LEU A 8 -34.00 25.96 -8.82
C LEU A 8 -33.82 24.67 -8.00
N SER A 9 -33.84 23.51 -8.66
CA SER A 9 -33.55 22.23 -8.04
C SER A 9 -32.04 22.08 -7.81
N LEU A 10 -31.59 22.29 -6.56
CA LEU A 10 -30.26 21.89 -6.10
C LEU A 10 -30.15 20.36 -6.12
N LEU A 11 -29.48 19.81 -7.12
CA LEU A 11 -28.97 18.44 -7.08
C LEU A 11 -27.79 18.40 -6.09
N VAL A 12 -28.08 18.02 -4.84
CA VAL A 12 -27.04 17.65 -3.88
C VAL A 12 -26.47 16.30 -4.32
N SER A 13 -25.40 16.32 -5.11
CA SER A 13 -24.60 15.13 -5.37
C SER A 13 -23.97 14.69 -4.04
N LEU A 14 -24.49 13.61 -3.43
CA LEU A 14 -23.79 12.99 -2.32
C LEU A 14 -22.39 12.57 -2.81
N PRO A 15 -21.31 12.89 -2.09
CA PRO A 15 -20.01 12.31 -2.40
C PRO A 15 -20.16 10.80 -2.26
N ALA A 16 -19.95 10.06 -3.36
CA ALA A 16 -19.80 8.62 -3.29
C ALA A 16 -18.67 8.35 -2.29
N LEU A 17 -19.00 7.74 -1.15
CA LEU A 17 -18.01 7.26 -0.20
C LEU A 17 -17.13 6.29 -0.97
N ALA A 18 -15.92 6.71 -1.31
CA ALA A 18 -14.99 5.87 -2.03
C ALA A 18 -14.67 4.68 -1.13
N GLU A 19 -15.09 3.49 -1.55
CA GLU A 19 -14.82 2.27 -0.81
C GLU A 19 -13.30 2.08 -0.70
N SER A 20 -12.85 1.74 0.50
CA SER A 20 -11.47 1.29 0.72
C SER A 20 -11.47 -0.20 1.05
N SER A 21 -10.58 -0.93 0.41
CA SER A 21 -10.47 -2.38 0.53
C SER A 21 -9.11 -2.73 1.10
N LEU A 22 -9.09 -3.32 2.29
CA LEU A 22 -7.87 -3.88 2.86
C LEU A 22 -7.45 -5.08 2.02
N ILE A 23 -6.16 -5.18 1.70
CA ILE A 23 -5.58 -6.39 1.12
C ILE A 23 -5.05 -7.20 2.30
N ALA A 24 -5.91 -8.07 2.84
CA ALA A 24 -5.55 -8.93 3.97
C ALA A 24 -4.76 -10.12 3.42
N CYS A 25 -3.57 -10.38 3.96
CA CYS A 25 -2.68 -11.44 3.52
C CYS A 25 -2.21 -12.26 4.72
N SER A 26 -2.26 -13.58 4.59
CA SER A 26 -1.74 -14.54 5.57
C SER A 26 -0.67 -15.42 4.91
N PRO A 27 0.38 -15.86 5.62
CA PRO A 27 1.38 -16.76 5.07
C PRO A 27 0.73 -18.05 4.55
N LYS A 28 1.18 -18.56 3.40
CA LYS A 28 0.70 -19.85 2.86
C LYS A 28 1.21 -21.02 3.70
N ASP A 29 2.46 -20.95 4.13
CA ASP A 29 3.09 -21.97 4.96
C ASP A 29 2.77 -21.70 6.42
N LYS A 30 1.76 -22.41 6.95
CA LYS A 30 1.30 -22.33 8.35
C LYS A 30 2.32 -22.85 9.39
N SER A 31 3.57 -23.02 8.98
CA SER A 31 4.68 -23.42 9.86
C SER A 31 5.38 -22.22 10.52
N GLY A 32 5.04 -21.00 10.09
CA GLY A 32 5.47 -19.75 10.72
C GLY A 32 4.40 -19.14 11.63
N ASP A 33 4.78 -18.12 12.38
CA ASP A 33 3.88 -17.30 13.19
C ASP A 33 2.76 -16.75 12.30
N ASP A 34 1.49 -17.13 12.56
CA ASP A 34 0.28 -16.73 11.79
C ASP A 34 0.07 -15.20 11.73
N SER A 35 0.94 -14.44 12.38
CA SER A 35 0.96 -12.97 12.47
C SER A 35 1.78 -12.27 11.38
N ALA A 36 2.60 -12.98 10.61
CA ALA A 36 3.40 -12.35 9.55
C ALA A 36 2.51 -11.93 8.37
N SER A 37 2.34 -10.63 8.16
CA SER A 37 1.64 -10.07 6.98
C SER A 37 2.60 -9.23 6.15
N ILE A 38 2.25 -8.96 4.90
CA ILE A 38 3.03 -8.06 4.03
C ILE A 38 3.18 -6.71 4.72
N TRP A 39 4.42 -6.23 4.88
CA TRP A 39 4.71 -4.98 5.57
C TRP A 39 5.23 -3.89 4.62
N PRO A 40 4.72 -2.64 4.72
CA PRO A 40 3.53 -2.26 5.45
C PRO A 40 2.25 -2.81 4.80
N SER A 41 1.19 -3.02 5.59
CA SER A 41 -0.05 -3.63 5.10
C SER A 41 -0.68 -2.79 3.98
N PRO A 42 -0.85 -3.35 2.76
CA PRO A 42 -1.38 -2.61 1.63
C PRO A 42 -2.91 -2.58 1.63
N TYR A 43 -3.49 -1.53 1.06
CA TYR A 43 -4.93 -1.41 0.82
C TYR A 43 -5.21 -0.58 -0.43
N LEU A 44 -6.38 -0.78 -1.03
CA LEU A 44 -6.87 0.03 -2.13
C LEU A 44 -7.79 1.13 -1.60
N SER A 45 -7.59 2.36 -2.06
CA SER A 45 -8.49 3.48 -1.79
C SER A 45 -8.50 4.43 -2.98
N GLN A 46 -9.69 4.75 -3.51
CA GLN A 46 -9.84 5.69 -4.64
C GLN A 46 -8.92 5.35 -5.85
N ASN A 47 -8.85 4.07 -6.23
CA ASN A 47 -7.97 3.55 -7.30
C ASN A 47 -6.47 3.79 -7.08
N LYS A 48 -6.06 4.01 -5.82
CA LYS A 48 -4.64 4.08 -5.41
C LYS A 48 -4.32 2.88 -4.54
N LEU A 49 -3.06 2.44 -4.65
CA LEU A 49 -2.45 1.56 -3.68
C LEU A 49 -1.96 2.43 -2.51
N CYS A 50 -2.35 2.08 -1.30
CA CYS A 50 -1.96 2.79 -0.10
C CYS A 50 -1.38 1.83 0.93
N PHE A 51 -0.60 2.37 1.85
CA PHE A 51 0.11 1.60 2.87
C PHE A 51 -0.35 2.03 4.27
N ASN A 52 -0.71 1.05 5.10
CA ASN A 52 -1.14 1.29 6.47
C ASN A 52 0.09 1.48 7.37
N ILE A 53 0.65 2.69 7.32
CA ILE A 53 1.82 3.11 8.10
C ILE A 53 1.66 4.59 8.49
N SER A 54 2.15 4.94 9.67
CA SER A 54 2.23 6.34 10.11
C SER A 54 3.35 7.06 9.36
N ALA A 55 2.97 8.09 8.61
CA ALA A 55 3.92 8.98 7.95
C ALA A 55 3.96 10.33 8.68
N ASN A 56 5.15 10.76 9.06
CA ASN A 56 5.42 12.10 9.58
C ASN A 56 5.27 13.15 8.47
N SER A 57 5.61 12.80 7.22
CA SER A 57 5.39 13.65 6.05
C SER A 57 5.29 12.84 4.75
N GLY A 58 4.80 13.49 3.68
CA GLY A 58 4.64 12.87 2.36
C GLY A 58 3.29 12.16 2.19
N SER A 59 3.25 11.14 1.33
CA SER A 59 2.02 10.38 1.07
C SER A 59 2.30 8.89 1.03
N THR A 60 1.47 8.13 1.74
CA THR A 60 1.49 6.66 1.73
C THR A 60 0.60 6.05 0.66
N CYS A 61 0.08 6.86 -0.28
CA CYS A 61 -0.80 6.42 -1.36
C CYS A 61 -0.22 6.78 -2.72
N VAL A 62 -0.30 5.85 -3.67
CA VAL A 62 0.26 5.99 -5.01
C VAL A 62 -0.71 5.47 -6.07
N ALA A 63 -0.83 6.21 -7.17
CA ALA A 63 -1.61 5.80 -8.33
C ALA A 63 -0.81 4.85 -9.23
N ASN A 64 -1.50 4.07 -10.06
CA ASN A 64 -0.88 3.17 -11.02
C ASN A 64 0.16 3.90 -11.89
N GLY A 65 1.35 3.32 -12.02
CA GLY A 65 2.47 3.87 -12.81
C GLY A 65 3.00 5.23 -12.32
N LYS A 66 2.67 5.66 -11.10
CA LYS A 66 3.22 6.86 -10.45
C LYS A 66 4.17 6.49 -9.32
N SER A 67 4.75 7.48 -8.68
CA SER A 67 5.61 7.27 -7.52
C SER A 67 5.12 8.07 -6.33
N THR A 68 5.35 7.57 -5.14
CA THR A 68 5.12 8.31 -3.89
C THR A 68 6.31 8.15 -2.96
N SER A 69 6.45 9.06 -2.01
CA SER A 69 7.41 8.95 -0.91
C SER A 69 6.81 9.46 0.39
N TRP A 70 7.22 8.86 1.49
CA TRP A 70 6.87 9.32 2.84
C TRP A 70 8.07 9.20 3.78
N PHE A 71 7.99 9.96 4.87
CA PHE A 71 8.98 9.94 5.94
C PHE A 71 8.35 9.34 7.20
N THR A 72 9.08 8.45 7.86
CA THR A 72 8.68 7.85 9.14
C THR A 72 9.87 7.88 10.09
N GLU A 73 9.67 8.45 11.28
CA GLU A 73 10.69 8.52 12.32
C GLU A 73 10.81 7.19 13.08
N ALA A 74 12.01 6.91 13.61
CA ALA A 74 12.28 5.82 14.56
C ALA A 74 11.72 4.43 14.16
N VAL A 75 11.89 4.03 12.90
CA VAL A 75 11.47 2.74 12.34
C VAL A 75 12.66 1.77 12.26
N ILE A 76 12.39 0.49 12.54
CA ILE A 76 13.34 -0.61 12.32
C ILE A 76 13.02 -1.22 10.96
N VAL A 77 14.01 -1.29 10.09
CA VAL A 77 13.87 -1.81 8.74
C VAL A 77 15.19 -2.37 8.25
N ASP A 78 15.11 -3.32 7.33
CA ASP A 78 16.25 -3.84 6.60
C ASP A 78 16.24 -3.24 5.20
N ILE A 79 17.39 -2.74 4.75
CA ILE A 79 17.56 -2.13 3.43
C ILE A 79 18.63 -2.92 2.70
N ASP A 80 18.30 -3.44 1.52
CA ASP A 80 19.14 -4.39 0.76
C ASP A 80 19.59 -5.59 1.61
N GLY A 81 18.72 -6.01 2.53
CA GLY A 81 18.94 -7.12 3.45
C GLY A 81 19.86 -6.83 4.64
N GLU A 82 20.32 -5.59 4.79
CA GLU A 82 21.13 -5.15 5.92
C GLU A 82 20.27 -4.46 6.99
N PRO A 83 20.25 -4.95 8.24
CA PRO A 83 19.50 -4.32 9.32
C PRO A 83 20.01 -2.91 9.62
N GLN A 84 19.11 -1.93 9.55
CA GLN A 84 19.47 -0.52 9.73
C GLN A 84 19.23 -0.01 11.15
N GLY A 85 18.78 -0.87 12.06
CA GLY A 85 18.37 -0.48 13.41
C GLY A 85 17.17 0.48 13.42
N ARG A 86 16.85 1.01 14.61
CA ARG A 86 15.77 1.98 14.80
C ARG A 86 16.28 3.38 14.49
N ASP A 87 15.81 3.96 13.40
CA ASP A 87 16.20 5.31 12.98
C ASP A 87 15.16 5.90 12.02
N ASP A 88 15.33 7.13 11.59
CA ASP A 88 14.46 7.84 10.65
C ASP A 88 14.65 7.34 9.22
N THR A 89 13.55 7.00 8.53
CA THR A 89 13.59 6.45 7.17
C THR A 89 12.68 7.22 6.23
N TRP A 90 13.20 7.51 5.04
CA TRP A 90 12.40 7.84 3.89
C TRP A 90 12.06 6.56 3.12
N PHE A 91 10.77 6.35 2.89
CA PHE A 91 10.28 5.29 2.04
C PHE A 91 9.77 5.86 0.72
N ARG A 92 9.83 5.05 -0.33
CA ARG A 92 9.13 5.34 -1.57
C ARG A 92 8.62 4.08 -2.25
N VAL A 93 7.57 4.27 -3.05
CA VAL A 93 7.11 3.27 -4.02
C VAL A 93 7.24 3.87 -5.40
N VAL A 94 7.85 3.11 -6.31
CA VAL A 94 8.18 3.56 -7.66
C VAL A 94 7.37 2.75 -8.66
N HIS A 95 6.57 3.44 -9.47
CA HIS A 95 5.82 2.90 -10.62
C HIS A 95 5.10 1.56 -10.34
N PRO A 96 4.20 1.47 -9.33
CA PRO A 96 3.49 0.24 -9.06
C PRO A 96 2.54 -0.09 -10.21
N ILE A 97 2.31 -1.38 -10.43
CA ILE A 97 1.30 -1.88 -11.37
C ILE A 97 0.05 -2.20 -10.56
N ILE A 98 -1.07 -1.57 -10.91
CA ILE A 98 -2.38 -1.80 -10.29
C ILE A 98 -3.38 -2.06 -11.42
N THR A 99 -3.77 -3.32 -11.56
CA THR A 99 -4.73 -3.80 -12.57
C THR A 99 -5.76 -4.69 -11.90
N ASP A 100 -6.80 -5.10 -12.61
CA ASP A 100 -7.79 -6.07 -12.10
C ASP A 100 -7.21 -7.47 -11.89
N GLU A 101 -6.12 -7.80 -12.58
CA GLU A 101 -5.47 -9.11 -12.52
C GLU A 101 -4.35 -9.15 -11.48
N LYS A 102 -3.60 -8.06 -11.31
CA LYS A 102 -2.45 -8.02 -10.41
C LYS A 102 -2.18 -6.66 -9.76
N ILE A 103 -1.56 -6.73 -8.59
CA ILE A 103 -0.87 -5.62 -7.92
C ILE A 103 0.60 -5.99 -7.81
N GLU A 104 1.49 -5.10 -8.22
CA GLU A 104 2.93 -5.30 -8.12
C GLU A 104 3.61 -3.99 -7.74
N TYR A 105 4.51 -4.02 -6.77
CA TYR A 105 5.21 -2.83 -6.30
C TYR A 105 6.53 -3.17 -5.61
N VAL A 106 7.42 -2.18 -5.58
CA VAL A 106 8.67 -2.22 -4.80
C VAL A 106 8.64 -1.07 -3.80
N ILE A 107 8.97 -1.38 -2.55
CA ILE A 107 9.23 -0.41 -1.51
C ILE A 107 10.74 -0.26 -1.38
N GLU A 108 11.22 0.98 -1.47
CA GLU A 108 12.61 1.33 -1.23
C GLU A 108 12.72 2.21 0.01
N GLY A 109 13.83 2.04 0.74
CA GLY A 109 14.17 2.79 1.94
C GLY A 109 15.44 3.59 1.76
N SER A 110 15.54 4.72 2.46
CA SER A 110 16.72 5.58 2.47
C SER A 110 16.84 6.36 3.78
N ARG A 111 18.07 6.45 4.32
CA ARG A 111 18.39 7.29 5.48
C ARG A 111 18.74 8.73 5.10
N ASP A 112 19.14 8.97 3.85
CA ASP A 112 19.69 10.25 3.38
C ASP A 112 18.97 10.84 2.14
N LYS A 113 17.93 10.15 1.63
CA LYS A 113 17.18 10.43 0.40
C LYS A 113 18.00 10.38 -0.89
N LYS A 114 19.26 9.94 -0.84
CA LYS A 114 20.18 9.89 -1.97
C LYS A 114 20.42 8.43 -2.36
N ASN A 115 20.74 7.60 -1.37
CA ASN A 115 20.99 6.19 -1.53
C ASN A 115 19.71 5.43 -1.17
N TRP A 116 19.10 4.81 -2.16
CA TRP A 116 17.87 4.06 -2.03
C TRP A 116 18.20 2.58 -2.21
N GLY A 117 17.86 1.79 -1.20
CA GLY A 117 17.93 0.33 -1.27
C GLY A 117 16.54 -0.26 -1.19
N GLY A 118 16.41 -1.50 -1.66
CA GLY A 118 15.16 -2.22 -1.62
C GLY A 118 14.82 -2.69 -0.20
N VAL A 119 13.56 -2.54 0.18
CA VAL A 119 13.00 -3.09 1.42
C VAL A 119 12.18 -4.33 1.11
N SER A 120 11.31 -4.23 0.11
CA SER A 120 10.38 -5.30 -0.26
C SER A 120 9.99 -5.18 -1.73
N HIS A 121 9.80 -6.33 -2.39
CA HIS A 121 9.16 -6.44 -3.69
C HIS A 121 7.95 -7.35 -3.54
N VAL A 122 6.76 -6.82 -3.81
CA VAL A 122 5.50 -7.54 -3.66
C VAL A 122 4.83 -7.75 -5.00
N SER A 123 4.35 -8.97 -5.22
CA SER A 123 3.45 -9.32 -6.33
C SER A 123 2.23 -10.04 -5.78
N ILE A 124 1.03 -9.58 -6.14
CA ILE A 124 -0.26 -10.14 -5.74
C ILE A 124 -1.08 -10.42 -6.99
N ASN A 125 -1.45 -11.68 -7.21
CA ASN A 125 -2.47 -12.08 -8.18
C ASN A 125 -3.84 -11.81 -7.57
N ARG A 126 -4.59 -10.85 -8.11
CA ARG A 126 -5.90 -10.46 -7.58
C ARG A 126 -7.01 -11.46 -7.91
N LEU A 127 -6.79 -12.34 -8.89
CA LEU A 127 -7.76 -13.35 -9.29
C LEU A 127 -7.69 -14.59 -8.39
N THR A 128 -6.49 -15.01 -8.04
CA THR A 128 -6.25 -16.20 -7.19
C THR A 128 -6.01 -15.86 -5.73
N GLY A 129 -5.68 -14.60 -5.44
CA GLY A 129 -5.24 -14.15 -4.12
C GLY A 129 -3.80 -14.56 -3.78
N GLU A 130 -3.09 -15.26 -4.66
CA GLU A 130 -1.72 -15.67 -4.38
C GLU A 130 -0.79 -14.46 -4.41
N ALA A 131 0.07 -14.35 -3.41
CA ALA A 131 1.05 -13.28 -3.33
C ALA A 131 2.42 -13.78 -2.90
N VAL A 132 3.44 -13.00 -3.25
CA VAL A 132 4.81 -13.20 -2.79
C VAL A 132 5.37 -11.83 -2.39
N ASP A 133 6.01 -11.78 -1.22
CA ASP A 133 6.84 -10.66 -0.79
C ASP A 133 8.29 -11.12 -0.72
N TRP A 134 9.12 -10.64 -1.63
CA TRP A 134 10.56 -10.75 -1.49
C TRP A 134 11.02 -9.63 -0.56
N PHE A 135 10.93 -9.88 0.75
CA PHE A 135 11.64 -9.06 1.72
C PHE A 135 13.13 -9.23 1.45
N ILE A 136 13.83 -8.13 1.17
CA ILE A 136 15.18 -8.24 0.59
C ILE A 136 16.21 -8.75 1.62
N ALA A 137 15.83 -8.83 2.90
CA ALA A 137 16.61 -9.50 3.95
C ALA A 137 16.45 -11.03 3.99
N ASP A 138 15.36 -11.58 3.45
CA ASP A 138 15.05 -13.00 3.58
C ASP A 138 15.49 -13.79 2.34
N GLN A 139 16.16 -14.91 2.56
CA GLN A 139 16.55 -15.83 1.48
C GLN A 139 15.32 -16.58 0.96
N GLY A 140 14.69 -16.01 -0.07
CA GLY A 140 13.49 -16.54 -0.69
C GLY A 140 12.25 -15.81 -0.21
N GLY A 141 11.45 -15.32 -1.15
CA GLY A 141 10.27 -14.52 -0.82
C GLY A 141 9.23 -15.30 -0.02
N THR A 142 8.59 -14.62 0.92
CA THR A 142 7.50 -15.19 1.70
C THR A 142 6.25 -15.27 0.84
N SER A 143 5.64 -16.45 0.76
CA SER A 143 4.41 -16.67 0.01
C SER A 143 3.18 -16.45 0.89
N TYR A 144 2.19 -15.73 0.38
CA TYR A 144 0.94 -15.38 1.06
C TYR A 144 -0.29 -15.79 0.25
N GLN A 145 -1.40 -15.96 0.97
CA GLN A 145 -2.74 -15.99 0.41
C GLN A 145 -3.45 -14.72 0.87
N CYS A 146 -3.94 -13.95 -0.09
CA CYS A 146 -4.55 -12.65 0.12
C CYS A 146 -6.00 -12.62 -0.38
N HIS A 147 -6.79 -11.72 0.21
CA HIS A 147 -8.14 -11.40 -0.25
C HIS A 147 -8.47 -9.94 0.07
N LEU A 148 -9.49 -9.41 -0.61
CA LEU A 148 -9.99 -8.07 -0.36
C LEU A 148 -11.06 -8.11 0.73
N GLU A 149 -10.88 -7.30 1.78
CA GLU A 149 -11.88 -7.08 2.81
C GLU A 149 -12.31 -5.61 2.83
N LYS A 150 -13.55 -5.35 3.26
CA LYS A 150 -13.97 -3.97 3.52
C LYS A 150 -13.13 -3.42 4.66
N ARG A 151 -12.45 -2.31 4.41
CA ARG A 151 -11.70 -1.64 5.48
C ARG A 151 -12.70 -1.02 6.46
N LYS A 152 -12.59 -1.38 7.74
CA LYS A 152 -13.29 -0.69 8.82
C LYS A 152 -12.57 0.64 9.05
N ILE A 153 -13.28 1.74 8.85
CA ILE A 153 -12.80 3.11 9.13
C ILE A 153 -12.92 3.36 10.62
#